data_AF-A0A511XL94-F1
#
_entry.id   AF-A0A511XL94-F1
#
_cell.length_a   1.000
_cell.length_b   1.000
_cell.length_c   1.000
_cell.angle_alpha   90.00
_cell.angle_beta   90.00
_cell.angle_gamma   90.00
#
_symmetry.space_group_name_H-M   'P 1'
#
loop_
_entity.id
_entity.type
_entity.pdbx_description
1 polymer ?
#
loop_
_entity_poly.entity_id
_entity_poly.type
_entity_poly.pdbx_seq_one_letter_code
_entity_poly.pdbx_strand_id
1 'polypeptide(L)'
;MTGTTENDSEPTRVVGTGPEDGPALSSTTEDTPAAPGWLEPEVDAAFATLNLSTAELSRYRDSYLDCLAGVPRTTDLDTGHDACRLGLLRALKNGFTLDDAVWRAFGEKLETIESELTSDL
;
A
#
# COMPACT_ATOMS: atom_id res chain seq x y z
N MET A 1 21.12 88.91 5.78
CA MET A 1 22.02 87.75 5.97
C MET A 1 21.44 86.61 5.18
N THR A 2 22.12 86.22 4.11
CA THR A 2 21.78 85.16 3.15
C THR A 2 21.98 83.78 3.79
N GLY A 3 21.00 82.88 3.65
CA GLY A 3 21.11 81.47 4.02
C GLY A 3 21.48 80.62 2.79
N THR A 4 22.48 79.76 2.96
CA THR A 4 23.09 78.90 1.93
C THR A 4 22.70 77.42 2.18
N THR A 5 22.33 76.74 1.08
CA THR A 5 22.54 75.34 0.61
C THR A 5 22.98 74.27 1.63
N GLU A 6 22.46 73.03 1.62
CA GLU A 6 23.01 71.88 0.85
C GLU A 6 22.12 70.61 0.87
N ASN A 7 22.39 69.73 -0.11
CA ASN A 7 21.69 68.54 -0.61
C ASN A 7 22.00 67.23 0.18
N ASP A 8 21.37 66.12 -0.26
CA ASP A 8 21.77 64.69 -0.14
C ASP A 8 20.93 63.84 0.85
N SER A 9 19.92 63.10 0.40
CA SER A 9 19.93 61.77 -0.25
C SER A 9 20.31 60.62 0.69
N GLU A 10 19.29 59.86 1.10
CA GLU A 10 19.36 58.70 1.97
C GLU A 10 19.94 57.47 1.23
N PRO A 11 20.98 56.77 1.76
CA PRO A 11 21.41 55.50 1.21
C PRO A 11 20.74 54.33 1.94
N THR A 12 19.70 53.75 1.34
CA THR A 12 19.17 52.46 1.79
C THR A 12 20.14 51.36 1.39
N ARG A 13 20.91 50.87 2.37
CA ARG A 13 21.86 49.76 2.23
C ARG A 13 21.09 48.43 2.09
N VAL A 14 20.91 47.96 0.86
CA VAL A 14 20.49 46.57 0.60
C VAL A 14 21.73 45.69 0.44
N VAL A 15 22.02 44.88 1.46
CA VAL A 15 22.85 43.69 1.31
C VAL A 15 21.99 42.52 1.79
N GLY A 16 21.65 41.63 0.86
CA GLY A 16 20.92 40.40 1.11
C GLY A 16 21.45 39.36 0.14
N THR A 17 22.40 38.57 0.61
CA THR A 17 22.88 37.32 0.01
C THR A 17 21.71 36.40 -0.29
N GLY A 18 21.57 35.96 -1.54
CA GLY A 18 20.55 35.00 -1.94
C GLY A 18 20.86 33.58 -1.46
N PRO A 19 19.83 32.72 -1.36
CA PRO A 19 19.97 31.31 -1.66
C PRO A 19 19.27 31.03 -3.00
N GLU A 20 20.03 30.51 -3.94
CA GLU A 20 19.48 29.81 -5.10
C GLU A 20 18.98 28.45 -4.60
N ASP A 21 17.82 28.45 -3.93
CA ASP A 21 17.07 27.23 -3.67
C ASP A 21 16.29 26.91 -4.95
N GLY A 22 16.78 25.93 -5.70
CA GLY A 22 16.07 25.35 -6.82
C GLY A 22 14.69 24.84 -6.41
N PRO A 23 13.83 24.44 -7.37
CA PRO A 23 12.50 23.94 -7.03
C PRO A 23 12.65 22.81 -6.01
N ALA A 24 12.13 23.04 -4.79
CA ALA A 24 12.04 22.01 -3.78
C ALA A 24 11.31 20.84 -4.44
N LEU A 25 12.05 19.74 -4.65
CA LEU A 25 11.45 18.47 -5.00
C LEU A 25 10.64 18.06 -3.78
N SER A 26 9.35 18.41 -3.79
CA SER A 26 8.35 17.83 -2.91
C SER A 26 8.15 16.37 -3.31
N SER A 27 9.17 15.53 -3.13
CA SER A 27 9.00 14.08 -3.06
C SER A 27 8.44 13.77 -1.68
N THR A 28 7.17 14.10 -1.48
CA THR A 28 6.34 13.36 -0.56
C THR A 28 5.89 12.13 -1.33
N THR A 29 6.77 11.14 -1.46
CA THR A 29 6.24 9.77 -1.62
C THR A 29 5.65 9.47 -0.25
N GLU A 30 4.40 9.87 -0.04
CA GLU A 30 3.59 9.28 1.01
C GLU A 30 3.57 7.80 0.66
N ASP A 31 4.42 7.04 1.34
CA ASP A 31 4.45 5.59 1.30
C ASP A 31 3.16 5.15 1.99
N THR A 32 2.03 5.35 1.31
CA THR A 32 0.79 4.71 1.69
C THR A 32 1.10 3.22 1.60
N PRO A 33 1.02 2.47 2.71
CA PRO A 33 1.30 1.05 2.69
C PRO A 33 0.48 0.39 1.58
N ALA A 34 1.13 -0.42 0.75
CA ALA A 34 0.47 -1.11 -0.36
C ALA A 34 -0.71 -1.98 0.10
N ALA A 35 -0.73 -2.35 1.38
CA ALA A 35 -1.84 -3.00 2.07
C ALA A 35 -2.01 -2.42 3.50
N PRO A 36 -3.23 -2.40 4.04
CA PRO A 36 -3.46 -1.98 5.42
C PRO A 36 -2.85 -2.98 6.41
N GLY A 37 -2.38 -2.50 7.57
CA GLY A 37 -1.66 -3.31 8.56
C GLY A 37 -2.50 -4.41 9.24
N TRP A 38 -3.81 -4.48 8.97
CA TRP A 38 -4.69 -5.55 9.43
C TRP A 38 -4.75 -6.75 8.48
N LEU A 39 -4.27 -6.62 7.23
CA LEU A 39 -4.45 -7.64 6.19
C LEU A 39 -3.70 -8.94 6.52
N GLU A 40 -2.40 -8.84 6.79
CA GLU A 40 -1.53 -9.99 7.06
C GLU A 40 -2.05 -10.88 8.21
N PRO A 41 -2.41 -10.36 9.41
CA PRO A 41 -2.91 -11.21 10.49
C PRO A 41 -4.26 -11.88 10.17
N GLU A 42 -5.15 -11.24 9.42
CA GLU A 42 -6.43 -11.85 9.01
C GLU A 42 -6.22 -12.98 7.99
N VAL A 43 -5.29 -12.79 7.05
CA VAL A 43 -4.89 -13.85 6.11
C VAL A 43 -4.24 -15.01 6.87
N ASP A 44 -3.32 -14.76 7.81
CA ASP A 44 -2.75 -15.81 8.65
C ASP A 44 -3.82 -16.59 9.42
N ALA A 45 -4.80 -15.89 10.00
CA ALA A 45 -5.94 -16.49 10.68
C ALA A 45 -6.84 -17.30 9.75
N ALA A 46 -6.90 -16.98 8.44
CA ALA A 46 -7.59 -17.81 7.46
C ALA A 46 -6.82 -19.10 7.17
N PHE A 47 -5.50 -19.01 6.92
CA PHE A 47 -4.66 -20.18 6.65
C PHE A 47 -4.59 -21.16 7.83
N ALA A 48 -4.64 -20.66 9.07
CA ALA A 48 -4.67 -21.48 10.27
C ALA A 48 -5.87 -22.45 10.32
N THR A 49 -6.98 -22.14 9.63
CA THR A 49 -8.18 -23.01 9.58
C THR A 49 -7.98 -24.30 8.78
N LEU A 50 -6.96 -24.35 7.90
CA LEU A 50 -6.68 -25.51 7.07
C LEU A 50 -6.03 -26.66 7.86
N ASN A 51 -5.53 -26.40 9.07
CA ASN A 51 -4.88 -27.39 9.93
C ASN A 51 -3.74 -28.16 9.23
N LEU A 52 -3.01 -27.48 8.35
CA LEU A 52 -1.80 -27.96 7.68
C LEU A 52 -0.55 -27.33 8.33
N SER A 53 0.63 -27.87 8.02
CA SER A 53 1.89 -27.30 8.51
C SER A 53 2.10 -25.87 7.99
N THR A 54 2.44 -24.94 8.89
CA THR A 54 2.78 -23.56 8.54
C THR A 54 3.93 -23.48 7.54
N ALA A 55 4.89 -24.41 7.62
CA ALA A 55 6.02 -24.45 6.68
C ALA A 55 5.61 -24.84 5.26
N GLU A 56 4.54 -25.62 5.11
CA GLU A 56 4.00 -26.00 3.79
C GLU A 56 3.11 -24.91 3.20
N LEU A 57 2.44 -24.15 4.07
CA LEU A 57 1.50 -23.10 3.70
C LEU A 57 2.14 -21.73 3.45
N SER A 58 3.30 -21.43 4.06
CA SER A 58 3.92 -20.10 4.00
C SER A 58 4.06 -19.57 2.57
N ARG A 59 4.58 -20.38 1.65
CA ARG A 59 4.73 -20.00 0.23
C ARG A 59 3.41 -19.61 -0.44
N TYR A 60 2.30 -20.25 -0.07
CA TYR A 60 0.98 -19.97 -0.65
C TYR A 60 0.39 -18.68 -0.07
N ARG A 61 0.56 -18.49 1.24
CA ARG A 61 0.18 -17.26 1.95
C ARG A 61 0.94 -16.06 1.40
N ASP A 62 2.26 -16.15 1.33
CA ASP A 62 3.12 -15.05 0.87
C ASP A 62 2.84 -14.72 -0.61
N SER A 63 2.63 -15.73 -1.46
CA SER A 63 2.24 -15.51 -2.86
C SER A 63 0.87 -14.86 -3.01
N TYR A 64 -0.07 -15.16 -2.11
CA TYR A 64 -1.40 -14.54 -2.12
C TYR A 64 -1.33 -13.07 -1.70
N LEU A 65 -0.60 -12.76 -0.63
CA LEU A 65 -0.38 -11.37 -0.18
C LEU A 65 0.34 -10.53 -1.25
N ASP A 66 1.36 -11.09 -1.90
CA ASP A 66 2.07 -10.44 -3.01
C ASP A 66 1.13 -10.20 -4.21
N CYS A 67 0.27 -11.17 -4.53
CA CYS A 67 -0.74 -11.01 -5.59
C CYS A 67 -1.69 -9.85 -5.29
N LEU A 68 -2.22 -9.76 -4.07
CA LEU A 68 -3.12 -8.67 -3.65
C LEU A 68 -2.42 -7.31 -3.77
N ALA A 69 -1.19 -7.19 -3.25
CA ALA A 69 -0.41 -5.96 -3.34
C ALA A 69 -0.05 -5.57 -4.79
N GLY A 70 0.05 -6.56 -5.69
CA GLY A 70 0.38 -6.38 -7.10
C GLY A 70 -0.81 -6.05 -8.00
N VAL A 71 -2.05 -6.06 -7.50
CA VAL A 71 -3.24 -5.75 -8.33
C VAL A 71 -3.18 -4.28 -8.76
N PRO A 72 -3.14 -4.00 -10.09
CA PRO A 72 -3.03 -2.63 -10.57
C PRO A 72 -4.35 -1.88 -10.35
N ARG A 73 -4.25 -0.67 -9.77
CA ARG A 73 -5.38 0.25 -9.53
C ARG A 73 -6.15 0.67 -10.80
N THR A 74 -5.61 0.39 -11.98
CA THR A 74 -6.30 0.63 -13.28
C THR A 74 -7.29 -0.47 -13.64
N THR A 75 -7.29 -1.58 -12.91
CA THR A 75 -8.25 -2.69 -13.06
C THR A 75 -9.29 -2.58 -11.95
N ASP A 76 -10.47 -3.13 -12.21
CA ASP A 76 -11.46 -3.39 -11.16
C ASP A 76 -10.81 -4.21 -10.03
N LEU A 77 -10.68 -3.61 -8.84
CA LEU A 77 -9.94 -4.20 -7.72
C LEU A 77 -10.56 -5.52 -7.27
N ASP A 78 -11.89 -5.59 -7.23
CA ASP A 78 -12.60 -6.82 -6.88
C ASP A 78 -12.27 -7.95 -7.85
N THR A 79 -12.31 -7.69 -9.17
CA THR A 79 -11.91 -8.66 -10.19
C THR A 79 -10.46 -9.11 -10.03
N GLY A 80 -9.55 -8.19 -9.67
CA GLY A 80 -8.15 -8.49 -9.45
C GLY A 80 -7.91 -9.37 -8.22
N HIS A 81 -8.54 -9.03 -7.09
CA HIS A 81 -8.48 -9.81 -5.87
C HIS A 81 -9.11 -11.20 -6.07
N ASP A 82 -10.28 -11.28 -6.71
CA ASP A 82 -10.92 -12.56 -7.05
C ASP A 82 -9.99 -13.48 -7.85
N ALA A 83 -9.22 -12.93 -8.80
CA ALA A 83 -8.24 -13.71 -9.55
C ALA A 83 -7.12 -14.26 -8.64
N CYS A 84 -6.65 -13.47 -7.66
CA CYS A 84 -5.67 -13.91 -6.65
C CYS A 84 -6.22 -15.06 -5.79
N ARG A 85 -7.43 -14.92 -5.24
CA ARG A 85 -8.09 -15.99 -4.46
C ARG A 85 -8.29 -17.25 -5.28
N LEU A 86 -8.83 -17.14 -6.50
CA LEU A 86 -9.03 -18.31 -7.36
C LEU A 86 -7.71 -18.99 -7.74
N GLY A 87 -6.63 -18.22 -7.95
CA GLY A 87 -5.29 -18.73 -8.19
C GLY A 87 -4.76 -19.52 -7.00
N LEU A 88 -4.83 -18.94 -5.79
CA LEU A 88 -4.46 -19.60 -4.54
C LEU A 88 -5.26 -20.89 -4.33
N LEU A 89 -6.58 -20.84 -4.51
CA LEU A 89 -7.46 -21.98 -4.32
C LEU A 89 -7.09 -23.12 -5.30
N ARG A 90 -6.79 -22.82 -6.56
CA ARG A 90 -6.32 -23.85 -7.49
C ARG A 90 -4.98 -24.44 -7.06
N ALA A 91 -4.05 -23.60 -6.60
CA ALA A 91 -2.72 -24.04 -6.19
C ALA A 91 -2.77 -24.96 -4.96
N LEU A 92 -3.56 -24.61 -3.93
CA LEU A 92 -3.74 -25.43 -2.73
C LEU A 92 -4.45 -26.76 -3.05
N LYS A 93 -5.49 -26.75 -3.89
CA LYS A 93 -6.21 -27.97 -4.28
C LYS A 93 -5.34 -28.96 -5.06
N ASN A 94 -4.33 -28.47 -5.78
CA ASN A 94 -3.35 -29.31 -6.46
C ASN A 94 -2.27 -29.87 -5.51
N GLY A 95 -2.02 -29.20 -4.38
CA GLY A 95 -0.96 -29.57 -3.43
C GLY A 95 -1.45 -30.42 -2.25
N PHE A 96 -2.72 -30.30 -1.87
CA PHE A 96 -3.26 -30.89 -0.64
C PHE A 96 -4.64 -31.50 -0.85
N THR A 97 -4.91 -32.58 -0.13
CA THR A 97 -6.27 -33.12 0.02
C THR A 97 -6.92 -32.45 1.21
N LEU A 98 -7.92 -31.63 0.95
CA LEU A 98 -8.68 -30.88 1.96
C LEU A 98 -10.12 -31.38 1.99
N ASP A 99 -10.74 -31.33 3.18
CA ASP A 99 -12.17 -31.55 3.32
C ASP A 99 -12.96 -30.46 2.57
N ASP A 100 -14.04 -30.83 1.88
CA ASP A 100 -14.83 -29.89 1.06
C ASP A 100 -15.48 -28.77 1.89
N ALA A 101 -15.87 -29.03 3.13
CA ALA A 101 -16.45 -28.00 3.99
C ALA A 101 -15.37 -27.02 4.47
N VAL A 102 -14.20 -27.53 4.88
CA VAL A 102 -13.02 -26.69 5.19
C VAL A 102 -12.60 -25.86 3.98
N TRP A 103 -12.60 -26.47 2.79
CA TRP A 103 -12.24 -25.81 1.54
C TRP A 103 -13.14 -24.63 1.21
N ARG A 104 -14.46 -24.84 1.31
CA ARG A 104 -15.45 -23.79 1.06
C ARG A 104 -15.34 -22.67 2.08
N ALA A 105 -15.28 -23.01 3.36
CA ALA A 105 -15.16 -22.03 4.43
C ALA A 105 -13.88 -21.18 4.30
N PHE A 106 -12.76 -21.78 3.88
CA PHE A 106 -11.53 -21.06 3.61
C PHE A 106 -11.70 -20.05 2.46
N GLY A 107 -12.32 -20.48 1.34
CA GLY A 107 -12.59 -19.60 0.20
C GLY A 107 -13.53 -18.44 0.53
N GLU A 108 -14.57 -18.68 1.33
CA GLU A 108 -15.52 -17.65 1.81
C GLU A 108 -14.84 -16.65 2.76
N LYS A 109 -13.92 -17.13 3.62
CA LYS A 109 -13.16 -16.25 4.52
C LYS A 109 -12.21 -15.33 3.74
N LEU A 110 -11.54 -15.84 2.71
CA LEU A 110 -10.70 -14.99 1.85
C LEU A 110 -11.52 -13.96 1.09
N GLU A 111 -12.67 -14.34 0.54
CA GLU A 111 -13.58 -13.40 -0.14
C GLU A 111 -14.02 -12.26 0.78
N THR A 112 -14.29 -12.57 2.05
CA THR A 112 -14.65 -11.55 3.06
C THR A 112 -13.50 -10.57 3.29
N ILE A 113 -12.27 -11.07 3.46
CA ILE A 113 -11.05 -10.25 3.62
C ILE A 113 -10.86 -9.33 2.41
N GLU A 114 -11.05 -9.86 1.19
CA GLU A 114 -10.91 -9.09 -0.05
C GLU A 114 -11.96 -7.99 -0.16
N SER A 115 -13.21 -8.28 0.21
CA SER A 115 -14.28 -7.27 0.23
C SER A 115 -14.02 -6.16 1.23
N GLU A 116 -13.47 -6.47 2.41
CA GLU A 116 -13.07 -5.47 3.39
C GLU A 116 -11.87 -4.66 2.88
N LEU A 117 -10.91 -5.31 2.22
CA LEU A 117 -9.75 -4.65 1.62
C LEU A 117 -10.18 -3.64 0.55
N THR A 118 -11.03 -4.04 -0.41
CA THR A 118 -11.53 -3.11 -1.44
C THR A 118 -12.30 -1.94 -0.82
N SER A 119 -12.99 -2.16 0.30
CA SER A 119 -13.77 -1.10 0.97
C SER A 119 -12.91 -0.06 1.70
N ASP A 120 -11.68 -0.42 2.10
CA ASP A 120 -10.75 0.42 2.86
C ASP A 120 -9.76 1.19 1.95
N LEU A 121 -9.73 0.88 0.64
CA LEU A 121 -8.75 1.34 -0.35
C LEU A 121 -9.24 2.43 -1.32
#